data_AF-A0A2N1D727-F1
#
_entry.id   AF-A0A2N1D727-F1
#
_cell.length_a   1.000
_cell.length_b   1.000
_cell.length_c   1.000
_cell.angle_alpha   90.00
_cell.angle_beta   90.00
_cell.angle_gamma   90.00
#
_symmetry.space_group_name_H-M   'P 1'
#
loop_
_entity.id
_entity.type
_entity.pdbx_description
1 polymer ?
#
loop_
_entity_poly.entity_id
_entity_poly.type
_entity_poly.pdbx_seq_one_letter_code
_entity_poly.pdbx_strand_id
1 'polypeptide(L)' 'MITFKQKKSQPELNKVTTDMPLNCRCGGKPSEPQAIANCENRWVIRCQVEQCYAYNIGQGLADTIQGWNRLSTHFYR' A
#
# COMPACT_ATOMS: atom_id res chain seq x y z
N MET A 1 -24.60 -29.55 5.42
CA MET A 1 -24.83 -28.26 4.73
C MET A 1 -24.86 -27.17 5.79
N ILE A 2 -23.84 -26.32 5.85
CA ILE A 2 -23.85 -25.12 6.71
C ILE A 2 -23.35 -23.96 5.85
N THR A 3 -24.27 -23.05 5.55
CA THR A 3 -24.10 -21.91 4.65
C THR A 3 -23.59 -20.72 5.45
N PHE A 4 -22.33 -20.35 5.30
CA PHE A 4 -21.79 -19.13 5.91
C PHE A 4 -22.10 -17.92 5.02
N LYS A 5 -23.15 -17.18 5.36
CA LYS A 5 -23.40 -15.83 4.85
C LYS A 5 -22.50 -14.84 5.59
N GLN A 6 -21.45 -14.34 4.93
CA GLN A 6 -20.72 -13.16 5.39
C GLN A 6 -21.05 -11.98 4.46
N LYS A 7 -21.87 -11.06 4.96
CA LYS A 7 -22.05 -9.72 4.37
C LYS A 7 -20.72 -8.96 4.50
N LYS A 8 -19.97 -8.86 3.42
CA LYS A 8 -18.87 -7.90 3.28
C LYS A 8 -19.46 -6.55 2.89
N SER A 9 -19.71 -5.69 3.86
CA SER A 9 -19.77 -4.24 3.62
C SER A 9 -18.32 -3.75 3.49
N GLN A 10 -17.75 -3.92 2.30
CA GLN A 10 -16.54 -3.17 1.93
C GLN A 10 -16.94 -1.70 1.81
N PRO A 11 -16.26 -0.76 2.48
CA PRO A 11 -16.37 0.63 2.09
C PRO A 11 -15.89 0.73 0.63
N GLU A 12 -16.78 1.18 -0.25
CA GLU A 12 -16.49 1.41 -1.66
C GLU A 12 -15.35 2.41 -1.78
N LEU A 13 -14.13 1.89 -1.93
CA LEU A 13 -12.99 2.67 -2.34
C LEU A 13 -13.27 3.05 -3.80
N ASN A 14 -13.77 4.28 -3.98
CA ASN A 14 -14.10 4.87 -5.26
C ASN A 14 -13.03 4.50 -6.31
N LYS A 15 -13.47 3.65 -7.23
CA LYS A 15 -12.69 3.06 -8.29
C LYS A 15 -12.43 4.13 -9.34
N VAL A 16 -11.45 4.99 -9.10
CA VAL A 16 -10.84 5.80 -10.16
C VAL A 16 -9.88 4.87 -10.91
N THR A 17 -10.45 4.06 -11.81
CA THR A 17 -9.73 3.40 -12.90
C THR A 17 -9.33 4.47 -13.91
N THR A 18 -8.30 5.22 -13.56
CA THR A 18 -7.43 5.81 -14.59
C THR A 18 -6.30 4.80 -14.74
N ASP A 19 -5.90 4.49 -15.98
CA ASP A 19 -4.70 3.72 -16.33
C ASP A 19 -3.47 4.34 -15.67
N MET A 20 -3.32 4.09 -14.38
CA MET A 20 -2.20 4.56 -13.61
C MET A 20 -1.07 3.61 -13.97
N PRO A 21 0.08 4.11 -14.44
CA PRO A 21 1.20 3.26 -14.78
C PRO A 21 1.51 2.35 -13.58
N LEU A 22 1.27 1.04 -13.75
CA LEU A 22 1.41 0.03 -12.69
C LEU A 22 2.84 -0.04 -12.12
N ASN A 23 3.82 0.56 -12.81
CA ASN A 23 5.22 0.62 -12.44
C ASN A 23 5.66 1.98 -11.94
N CYS A 24 4.74 2.72 -11.33
CA CYS A 24 5.04 4.07 -10.88
C CYS A 24 5.68 4.04 -9.49
N ARG A 25 6.98 4.35 -9.41
CA ARG A 25 7.69 4.59 -8.15
C ARG A 25 7.54 6.07 -7.84
N CYS A 26 6.92 6.41 -6.73
CA CYS A 26 6.64 7.80 -6.46
C CYS A 26 7.96 8.60 -6.39
N GLY A 27 8.07 9.69 -7.14
CA GLY A 27 9.16 10.67 -6.98
C GLY A 27 8.93 11.65 -5.82
N GLY A 28 7.87 11.42 -5.03
CA GLY A 28 7.42 12.29 -3.96
C GLY A 28 7.83 11.82 -2.57
N LYS A 29 7.41 12.58 -1.55
CA LYS A 29 7.62 12.22 -0.15
C LYS A 29 6.65 11.08 0.24
N PRO A 30 7.14 9.93 0.76
CA PRO A 30 6.27 8.89 1.26
C PRO A 30 5.53 9.33 2.53
N SER A 31 4.38 8.71 2.76
CA SER A 31 3.67 8.79 4.03
C SER A 31 4.47 8.09 5.13
N GLU A 32 4.19 8.44 6.37
CA GLU A 32 4.64 7.65 7.50
C GLU A 32 4.02 6.24 7.45
N PRO A 33 4.70 5.21 7.98
CA PRO A 33 4.15 3.87 8.09
C PRO A 33 2.89 3.87 8.96
N GLN A 34 1.81 3.29 8.46
CA GLN A 34 0.53 3.19 9.17
C GLN A 34 0.15 1.73 9.41
N ALA A 35 -0.36 1.41 10.60
CA ALA A 35 -0.89 0.10 10.88
C ALA A 35 -2.19 -0.14 10.08
N ILE A 36 -2.33 -1.33 9.50
CA ILE A 36 -3.56 -1.73 8.80
C ILE A 36 -4.58 -2.19 9.83
N ALA A 37 -5.73 -1.51 9.90
CA ALA A 37 -6.83 -1.89 10.78
C ALA A 37 -7.26 -3.33 10.53
N ASN A 38 -7.54 -4.07 11.61
CA ASN A 38 -7.97 -5.48 11.56
C ASN A 38 -6.93 -6.44 10.94
N CYS A 39 -5.65 -6.05 10.90
CA CYS A 39 -4.55 -6.92 10.49
C CYS A 39 -3.40 -6.76 11.50
N GLU A 40 -3.22 -7.78 12.35
CA GLU A 40 -2.12 -7.77 13.31
C GLU A 40 -0.77 -7.71 12.59
N ASN A 41 0.12 -6.90 13.16
CA ASN A 41 1.49 -6.76 12.68
C ASN A 41 1.58 -6.41 11.18
N ARG A 42 0.60 -5.71 10.59
CA ARG A 42 0.65 -5.26 9.20
C ARG A 42 0.75 -3.75 9.13
N TRP A 43 1.71 -3.28 8.35
CA TRP A 43 1.96 -1.85 8.16
C TRP A 43 1.99 -1.51 6.68
N VAL A 44 1.59 -0.28 6.34
CA VAL A 44 1.59 0.24 4.98
C VAL A 44 2.36 1.56 4.92
N ILE A 45 3.22 1.70 3.92
CA ILE A 45 3.81 2.98 3.49
C ILE A 45 3.22 3.28 2.12
N ARG A 46 2.79 4.51 1.90
CA ARG A 46 2.20 4.97 0.64
C ARG A 46 2.96 6.16 0.13
N CYS A 47 2.79 6.45 -1.14
CA CYS A 47 3.31 7.66 -1.71
C CYS A 47 2.54 8.02 -2.97
N GLN A 48 2.06 9.26 -3.02
CA GLN A 48 1.17 9.74 -4.05
C GLN A 48 1.70 11.05 -4.62
N VAL A 49 1.82 11.11 -5.95
CA VAL A 49 2.01 12.34 -6.72
C VAL A 49 0.96 12.36 -7.83
N GLU A 50 0.80 13.46 -8.57
CA GLU A 50 -0.32 13.68 -9.49
C GLU A 50 -0.59 12.52 -10.45
N GLN A 51 0.46 11.85 -10.94
CA GLN A 51 0.35 10.77 -11.94
C GLN A 51 0.73 9.38 -11.37
N CYS A 52 0.96 9.26 -10.07
CA CYS A 52 1.63 8.09 -9.49
C CYS A 52 1.12 7.73 -8.09
N TYR A 53 0.88 6.45 -7.85
CA TYR A 53 0.60 5.91 -6.52
C TYR A 53 1.42 4.65 -6.32
N ALA A 54 2.30 4.69 -5.32
CA ALA A 54 3.13 3.57 -4.89
C ALA A 54 2.77 3.21 -3.45
N TYR A 55 2.83 1.92 -3.13
CA TYR A 55 2.66 1.46 -1.75
C TYR A 55 3.50 0.22 -1.46
N ASN A 56 3.87 0.04 -0.19
CA ASN A 56 4.48 -1.18 0.33
C ASN A 56 3.72 -1.64 1.56
N ILE A 57 3.46 -2.95 1.67
CA ILE A 57 2.83 -3.57 2.85
C ILE A 57 3.76 -4.65 3.38
N GLY A 58 4.21 -4.50 4.62
CA GLY A 58 5.07 -5.48 5.30
C GLY A 58 4.41 -6.07 6.54
N GLN A 59 5.07 -7.09 7.10
CA GLN A 59 4.75 -7.65 8.40
C GLN A 59 5.70 -7.04 9.43
N GLY A 60 5.20 -6.11 10.26
CA GLY A 60 6.02 -5.32 11.17
C GLY A 60 6.50 -4.00 10.58
N LEU A 61 6.73 -3.05 11.49
CA LEU A 61 7.14 -1.69 11.13
C LEU A 61 8.51 -1.68 10.44
N ALA A 62 9.49 -2.36 11.03
CA ALA A 62 10.86 -2.43 10.52
C ALA A 62 10.91 -3.04 9.10
N ASP A 63 10.27 -4.19 8.91
CA ASP A 63 10.24 -4.88 7.61
C ASP A 63 9.53 -4.04 6.54
N THR A 64 8.49 -3.29 6.92
CA THR A 64 7.79 -2.39 6.00
C THR A 64 8.68 -1.24 5.58
N ILE A 65 9.44 -0.64 6.52
CA ILE A 65 10.41 0.42 6.23
C ILE A 65 11.56 -0.12 5.37
N GLN A 66 12.12 -1.27 5.72
CA GLN A 66 13.22 -1.88 4.96
C GLN A 66 12.78 -2.26 3.54
N GLY A 67 11.59 -2.84 3.40
CA GLY A 67 10.99 -3.14 2.10
C GLY A 67 10.81 -1.87 1.25
N TRP A 68 10.28 -0.80 1.85
CA TRP A 68 10.16 0.49 1.17
C TRP A 68 11.52 1.07 0.76
N ASN A 69 12.50 1.08 1.66
CA ASN A 69 13.85 1.55 1.38
C ASN A 69 14.52 0.75 0.27
N ARG A 70 14.32 -0.57 0.22
CA ARG A 70 14.84 -1.40 -0.87
C ARG A 70 14.18 -1.02 -2.20
N LEU A 71 12.87 -0.83 -2.22
CA LEU A 71 12.13 -0.42 -3.41
C LEU A 71 12.53 0.99 -3.89
N SER A 72 12.93 1.88 -2.98
CA SER A 72 13.33 3.26 -3.28
C SER A 72 14.83 3.44 -3.60
N THR A 73 15.72 2.60 -3.07
CA THR A 73 17.18 2.71 -3.25
C THR A 73 17.71 2.08 -4.52
N HIS A 74 17.02 1.11 -5.12
CA HIS A 74 17.48 0.43 -6.34
C HIS A 74 17.48 1.32 -7.61
N PHE A 75 17.23 2.64 -7.51
CA PHE A 75 17.10 3.54 -8.67
C PHE A 75 18.01 4.79 -8.65
N TYR A 76 18.98 4.86 -7.74
CA TYR A 76 20.05 5.88 -7.73
C TYR A 76 21.39 5.37 -8.32
N ARG A 77 21.36 4.33 -9.16
CA ARG A 77 22.54 3.87 -9.92
C ARG A 77 22.27 3.89 -11.39
#